data_AF-A0A944TQJ4-F1
#
_entry.id   AF-A0A944TQJ4-F1
#
_cell.length_a   1.000
_cell.length_b   1.000
_cell.length_c   1.000
_cell.angle_alpha   90.00
_cell.angle_beta   90.00
_cell.angle_gamma   90.00
#
_symmetry.space_group_name_H-M   'P 1'
#
loop_
_entity.id
_entity.type
_entity.pdbx_description
1 polymer ?
#
loop_
_entity_poly.entity_id
_entity_poly.type
_entity_poly.pdbx_seq_one_letter_code
_entity_poly.pdbx_strand_id
1 'polypeptide(L)'
;MKAFRVEKKEHEIYDILIRLHSDKVPVMVWQKTGEKRVIRKTYILSIDVAKDYFLLAPFEDECFMDFKGESTFYIHGEERSILFKQENVKFSQDRILLGIPKQLRLHDYRVNDRAHFNCFDSTFKVTLMKKVGKIGGVKKLSFPLIDLSMGGLAIHVPQVQAKYFFIGDQVTLEDLFGIKSKKSITGKIYYVNPYDYFENGRYRKNFRVGVVFDGLLPLAVVNELQKNLDQD
;
A
#
# COMPACT_ATOMS: atom_id res chain seq x y z
N MET A 1 13.42 -15.83 -10.10
CA MET A 1 12.00 -15.44 -10.36
C MET A 1 11.43 -14.93 -9.04
N LYS A 2 11.05 -13.65 -8.91
CA LYS A 2 10.55 -13.11 -7.63
C LYS A 2 9.15 -13.64 -7.36
N ALA A 3 8.91 -14.15 -6.14
CA ALA A 3 7.66 -14.78 -5.75
C ALA A 3 6.54 -13.74 -5.57
N PHE A 4 5.31 -14.14 -5.84
CA PHE A 4 4.13 -13.35 -5.48
C PHE A 4 3.80 -13.57 -4.00
N ARG A 5 3.55 -12.49 -3.26
CA ARG A 5 2.92 -12.56 -1.93
C ARG A 5 1.42 -12.79 -2.12
N VAL A 6 0.84 -13.71 -1.37
CA VAL A 6 -0.62 -13.91 -1.33
C VAL A 6 -1.18 -13.09 -0.17
N GLU A 7 -2.02 -12.10 -0.49
CA GLU A 7 -2.78 -11.34 0.50
C GLU A 7 -4.18 -11.93 0.65
N LYS A 8 -4.62 -12.06 1.90
CA LYS A 8 -5.92 -12.63 2.28
C LYS A 8 -6.68 -11.77 3.30
N LYS A 9 -6.03 -10.76 3.89
CA LYS A 9 -6.67 -9.85 4.83
C LYS A 9 -7.57 -8.90 4.08
N GLU A 10 -8.86 -8.97 4.40
CA GLU A 10 -9.93 -8.23 3.72
C GLU A 10 -9.69 -6.72 3.68
N HIS A 11 -9.26 -6.12 4.80
CA HIS A 11 -8.96 -4.69 4.86
C HIS A 11 -7.79 -4.29 3.93
N GLU A 12 -6.74 -5.11 3.82
CA GLU A 12 -5.63 -4.84 2.89
C GLU A 12 -6.11 -4.93 1.43
N ILE A 13 -7.00 -5.88 1.13
CA ILE A 13 -7.60 -6.04 -0.19
C ILE A 13 -8.44 -4.83 -0.56
N TYR A 14 -9.30 -4.37 0.34
CA TYR A 14 -10.12 -3.16 0.14
C TYR A 14 -9.25 -1.93 -0.07
N ASP A 15 -8.23 -1.73 0.76
CA ASP A 15 -7.29 -0.61 0.60
C ASP A 15 -6.63 -0.60 -0.78
N ILE A 16 -6.23 -1.77 -1.28
CA ILE A 16 -5.62 -1.91 -2.60
C ILE A 16 -6.61 -1.53 -3.70
N LEU A 17 -7.85 -2.04 -3.65
CA LEU A 17 -8.87 -1.74 -4.65
C LEU A 17 -9.28 -0.26 -4.61
N ILE A 18 -9.48 0.31 -3.42
CA ILE A 18 -9.79 1.74 -3.23
C ILE A 18 -8.68 2.63 -3.80
N ARG A 19 -7.42 2.25 -3.61
CA ARG A 19 -6.29 2.97 -4.24
C ARG A 19 -6.32 2.88 -5.75
N LEU A 20 -6.50 1.68 -6.31
CA LEU A 20 -6.60 1.51 -7.77
C LEU A 20 -7.74 2.35 -8.37
N HIS A 21 -8.88 2.44 -7.68
CA HIS A 21 -10.01 3.28 -8.06
C HIS A 21 -9.69 4.78 -7.95
N SER A 22 -9.22 5.24 -6.80
CA SER A 22 -8.95 6.67 -6.53
C SER A 22 -7.84 7.23 -7.41
N ASP A 23 -6.78 6.44 -7.64
CA ASP A 23 -5.66 6.80 -8.50
C ASP A 23 -5.99 6.61 -10.00
N LYS A 24 -7.18 6.07 -10.34
CA LYS A 24 -7.59 5.68 -11.71
C LYS A 24 -6.54 4.83 -12.43
N VAL A 25 -5.87 3.94 -11.69
CA VAL A 25 -4.80 3.09 -12.23
C VAL A 25 -5.41 2.09 -13.20
N PRO A 26 -4.92 2.02 -14.45
CA PRO A 26 -5.39 1.03 -15.39
C PRO A 26 -5.08 -0.40 -14.91
N VAL A 27 -6.04 -1.30 -15.09
CA VAL A 27 -5.89 -2.74 -14.87
C VAL A 27 -6.23 -3.49 -16.16
N MET A 28 -5.44 -4.50 -16.46
CA MET A 28 -5.65 -5.41 -17.57
C MET A 28 -6.60 -6.51 -17.10
N VAL A 29 -7.67 -6.72 -17.85
CA VAL A 29 -8.57 -7.85 -17.66
C VAL A 29 -8.42 -8.79 -18.84
N TRP A 30 -8.31 -10.08 -18.58
CA TRP A 30 -8.31 -11.06 -19.65
C TRP A 30 -9.18 -12.27 -19.36
N GLN A 31 -9.70 -12.82 -20.45
CA GLN A 31 -10.49 -14.03 -20.49
C GLN A 31 -9.86 -14.99 -21.49
N LYS A 32 -9.83 -16.29 -21.15
CA LYS A 32 -9.51 -17.34 -22.12
C LYS A 32 -10.82 -17.83 -22.75
N THR A 33 -10.93 -17.74 -24.06
CA THR A 33 -12.13 -18.15 -24.82
C THR A 33 -11.70 -19.18 -25.86
N GLY A 34 -11.84 -20.47 -25.51
CA GLY A 34 -11.25 -21.56 -26.29
C GLY A 34 -9.73 -21.49 -26.28
N GLU A 35 -9.11 -21.42 -27.45
CA GLU A 35 -7.65 -21.27 -27.61
C GLU A 35 -7.20 -19.80 -27.61
N LYS A 36 -8.13 -18.85 -27.75
CA LYS A 36 -7.81 -17.43 -27.83
C LYS A 36 -7.82 -16.79 -26.45
N ARG A 37 -6.90 -15.84 -26.22
CA ARG A 37 -6.90 -14.96 -25.05
C ARG A 37 -7.36 -13.58 -25.48
N VAL A 38 -8.45 -13.10 -24.90
CA VAL A 38 -8.94 -11.73 -25.08
C VAL A 38 -8.44 -10.92 -23.90
N ILE A 39 -7.80 -9.79 -24.17
CA ILE A 39 -7.22 -8.90 -23.14
C ILE A 39 -7.76 -7.49 -23.40
N ARG A 40 -8.24 -6.81 -22.36
CA ARG A 40 -8.73 -5.43 -22.42
C ARG A 40 -8.11 -4.61 -21.31
N LYS A 41 -7.84 -3.34 -21.59
CA LYS A 41 -7.42 -2.37 -20.59
C LYS A 41 -8.66 -1.72 -19.99
N THR A 42 -8.68 -1.63 -18.67
CA THR A 42 -9.84 -1.17 -17.90
C THR A 42 -9.40 -0.31 -16.73
N TYR A 43 -10.35 0.26 -16.00
CA TYR A 43 -10.12 0.87 -14.69
C TYR A 43 -11.31 0.57 -13.78
N ILE A 44 -11.09 0.64 -12.46
CA ILE A 44 -12.18 0.51 -11.50
C ILE A 44 -13.04 1.78 -11.56
N LEU A 45 -14.29 1.63 -11.97
CA LEU A 45 -15.27 2.71 -12.07
C LEU A 45 -15.91 3.05 -10.72
N SER A 46 -16.21 2.02 -9.92
CA SER A 46 -16.85 2.19 -8.61
C SER A 46 -16.66 0.94 -7.75
N ILE A 47 -16.65 1.12 -6.43
CA ILE A 47 -16.57 0.03 -5.44
C ILE A 47 -17.74 0.20 -4.46
N ASP A 48 -18.49 -0.87 -4.21
CA ASP A 48 -19.52 -0.95 -3.19
C ASP A 48 -19.08 -2.02 -2.17
N VAL A 49 -18.40 -1.57 -1.11
CA VAL A 49 -17.87 -2.46 -0.06
C VAL A 49 -18.99 -3.15 0.69
N ALA A 50 -20.12 -2.45 0.94
CA ALA A 50 -21.25 -3.00 1.68
C ALA A 50 -21.93 -4.15 0.93
N LYS A 51 -21.91 -4.13 -0.41
CA LYS A 51 -22.44 -5.19 -1.28
C LYS A 51 -21.36 -6.10 -1.85
N ASP A 52 -20.11 -5.95 -1.41
CA ASP A 52 -18.96 -6.78 -1.78
C ASP A 52 -18.68 -6.87 -3.29
N TYR A 53 -18.82 -5.76 -4.03
CA TYR A 53 -18.54 -5.73 -5.47
C TYR A 53 -17.82 -4.46 -5.93
N PHE A 54 -17.28 -4.52 -7.15
CA PHE A 54 -16.79 -3.36 -7.88
C PHE A 54 -17.10 -3.49 -9.38
N LEU A 55 -17.12 -2.34 -10.05
CA LEU A 55 -17.34 -2.24 -11.50
C LEU A 55 -16.04 -1.85 -12.19
N LEU A 56 -15.73 -2.52 -13.30
CA LEU A 56 -14.73 -2.07 -14.25
C LEU A 56 -15.42 -1.38 -15.44
N ALA A 57 -14.79 -0.35 -15.96
CA ALA A 57 -15.12 0.28 -17.23
C ALA A 57 -13.95 0.12 -18.22
N PRO A 58 -14.21 0.08 -19.53
CA PRO A 58 -13.16 0.01 -20.53
C PRO A 58 -12.33 1.29 -20.49
N PHE A 59 -11.05 1.17 -20.82
CA PHE A 59 -10.17 2.31 -20.98
C PHE A 59 -10.34 2.89 -22.40
N GLU A 60 -10.55 4.19 -22.52
CA GLU A 60 -10.74 4.88 -23.82
C GLU A 60 -11.87 4.25 -24.66
N ASP A 61 -11.63 3.99 -25.95
CA ASP A 61 -12.60 3.48 -26.93
C ASP A 61 -12.72 1.93 -26.92
N GLU A 62 -12.13 1.25 -25.92
CA GLU A 62 -12.27 -0.19 -25.79
C GLU A 62 -13.72 -0.61 -25.42
N CYS A 63 -14.07 -1.87 -25.68
CA CYS A 63 -15.32 -2.46 -25.20
C CYS A 63 -15.16 -3.95 -24.88
N PHE A 64 -16.17 -4.51 -24.22
CA PHE A 64 -16.15 -5.88 -23.69
C PHE A 64 -16.92 -6.89 -24.55
N MET A 65 -17.30 -6.53 -25.78
CA MET A 65 -18.10 -7.39 -26.67
C MET A 65 -17.42 -8.70 -27.07
N ASP A 66 -16.09 -8.75 -26.99
CA ASP A 66 -15.31 -9.94 -27.32
C ASP A 66 -15.23 -10.95 -26.17
N PHE A 67 -15.66 -10.57 -24.96
CA PHE A 67 -15.82 -11.49 -23.85
C PHE A 67 -17.06 -12.36 -24.05
N LYS A 68 -17.00 -13.63 -23.62
CA LYS A 68 -18.05 -14.62 -23.88
C LYS A 68 -18.39 -15.48 -22.66
N GLY A 69 -19.69 -15.63 -22.38
CA GLY A 69 -20.24 -16.63 -21.45
C GLY A 69 -19.82 -16.48 -19.98
N GLU A 70 -20.26 -17.44 -19.14
CA GLU A 70 -19.79 -17.57 -17.76
C GLU A 70 -18.37 -18.14 -17.76
N SER A 71 -17.41 -17.32 -17.37
CA SER A 71 -16.00 -17.71 -17.44
C SER A 71 -15.17 -16.99 -16.40
N THR A 72 -14.00 -17.56 -16.14
CA THR A 72 -13.01 -16.97 -15.23
C THR A 72 -12.34 -15.77 -15.89
N PHE A 73 -12.42 -14.63 -15.24
CA PHE A 73 -11.67 -13.44 -15.60
C PHE A 73 -10.43 -13.37 -14.75
N TYR A 74 -9.34 -12.89 -15.33
CA TYR A 74 -8.09 -12.64 -14.65
C TYR A 74 -7.80 -11.14 -14.72
N ILE A 75 -7.46 -10.55 -13.59
CA ILE A 75 -7.22 -9.13 -13.44
C ILE A 75 -5.76 -8.94 -13.05
N HIS A 76 -5.05 -8.07 -13.76
CA HIS A 76 -3.68 -7.70 -13.49
C HIS A 76 -3.49 -6.19 -13.54
N GLY A 77 -2.97 -5.59 -12.48
CA GLY A 77 -2.61 -4.17 -12.44
C GLY A 77 -1.10 -4.03 -12.40
N GLU A 78 -0.50 -3.43 -13.42
CA GLU A 78 0.96 -3.36 -13.58
C GLU A 78 1.63 -2.55 -12.45
N GLU A 79 1.15 -1.33 -12.16
CA GLU A 79 1.79 -0.43 -11.19
C GLU A 79 1.79 -0.95 -9.74
N ARG A 80 0.77 -1.73 -9.38
CA ARG A 80 0.65 -2.32 -8.04
C ARG A 80 0.94 -3.82 -8.04
N SER A 81 1.23 -4.34 -9.22
CA SER A 81 1.49 -5.75 -9.49
C SER A 81 0.49 -6.69 -8.84
N ILE A 82 -0.78 -6.28 -8.85
CA ILE A 82 -1.90 -7.09 -8.36
C ILE A 82 -2.25 -8.13 -9.41
N LEU A 83 -2.54 -9.35 -8.98
CA LEU A 83 -3.04 -10.43 -9.82
C LEU A 83 -4.09 -11.22 -9.05
N PHE A 84 -5.30 -11.30 -9.59
CA PHE A 84 -6.34 -12.16 -9.04
C PHE A 84 -7.22 -12.71 -10.16
N LYS A 85 -8.01 -13.73 -9.84
CA LYS A 85 -9.00 -14.30 -10.74
C LYS A 85 -10.38 -14.24 -10.08
N GLN A 86 -11.41 -14.07 -10.89
CA GLN A 86 -12.79 -14.08 -10.45
C GLN A 86 -13.62 -14.98 -11.35
N GLU A 87 -14.53 -15.72 -10.75
CA GLU A 87 -15.47 -16.62 -11.42
C GLU A 87 -16.88 -15.99 -11.36
N ASN A 88 -17.80 -16.45 -12.21
CA ASN A 88 -19.19 -15.95 -12.28
C ASN A 88 -19.31 -14.44 -12.52
N VAL A 89 -18.44 -13.92 -13.38
CA VAL A 89 -18.37 -12.49 -13.73
C VAL A 89 -19.53 -12.10 -14.63
N LYS A 90 -20.24 -11.04 -14.27
CA LYS A 90 -21.28 -10.45 -15.13
C LYS A 90 -20.69 -9.30 -15.92
N PHE A 91 -20.98 -9.20 -17.20
CA PHE A 91 -20.48 -8.11 -18.03
C PHE A 91 -21.51 -7.68 -19.10
N SER A 92 -21.38 -6.43 -19.52
CA SER A 92 -22.07 -5.80 -20.65
C SER A 92 -21.01 -5.21 -21.58
N GLN A 93 -21.41 -4.54 -22.67
CA GLN A 93 -20.49 -3.87 -23.58
C GLN A 93 -19.56 -2.86 -22.88
N ASP A 94 -20.08 -2.17 -21.86
CA ASP A 94 -19.48 -1.02 -21.20
C ASP A 94 -19.00 -1.31 -19.76
N ARG A 95 -19.36 -2.43 -19.16
CA ARG A 95 -19.08 -2.72 -17.74
C ARG A 95 -18.78 -4.17 -17.47
N ILE A 96 -17.94 -4.41 -16.45
CA ILE A 96 -17.75 -5.73 -15.83
C ILE A 96 -18.04 -5.59 -14.35
N LEU A 97 -18.95 -6.40 -13.83
CA LEU A 97 -19.27 -6.50 -12.41
C LEU A 97 -18.53 -7.69 -11.80
N LEU A 98 -17.69 -7.39 -10.81
CA LEU A 98 -16.85 -8.34 -10.11
C LEU A 98 -17.17 -8.29 -8.62
N GLY A 99 -17.26 -9.45 -7.97
CA GLY A 99 -17.19 -9.52 -6.51
C GLY A 99 -15.77 -9.16 -6.05
N ILE A 100 -15.64 -8.63 -4.83
CA ILE A 100 -14.32 -8.32 -4.27
C ILE A 100 -13.56 -9.65 -4.06
N PRO A 101 -12.31 -9.77 -4.56
CA PRO A 101 -11.55 -11.01 -4.42
C PRO A 101 -11.27 -11.34 -2.95
N LYS A 102 -11.44 -12.61 -2.58
CA LYS A 102 -11.05 -13.12 -1.25
C LYS A 102 -9.54 -13.23 -1.05
N GLN A 103 -8.78 -13.18 -2.15
CA GLN A 103 -7.32 -13.21 -2.14
C GLN A 103 -6.78 -12.52 -3.37
N LEU A 104 -5.62 -11.88 -3.23
CA LEU A 104 -4.89 -11.29 -4.33
C LEU A 104 -3.41 -11.64 -4.23
N ARG A 105 -2.77 -11.75 -5.38
CA ARG A 105 -1.33 -11.91 -5.49
C ARG A 105 -0.71 -10.55 -5.75
N LEU A 106 0.31 -10.20 -4.99
CA LEU A 106 1.09 -8.97 -5.17
C LEU A 106 2.49 -9.36 -5.61
N HIS A 107 3.06 -8.75 -6.66
CA HIS A 107 4.52 -8.75 -6.74
C HIS A 107 5.06 -7.87 -5.62
N ASP A 108 5.65 -8.52 -4.63
CA ASP A 108 6.46 -7.82 -3.66
C ASP A 108 7.88 -7.68 -4.24
N TYR A 109 8.21 -6.47 -4.71
CA TYR A 109 9.57 -6.20 -5.18
C TYR A 109 10.57 -6.08 -4.02
N ARG A 110 10.09 -6.03 -2.77
CA ARG A 110 10.93 -5.88 -1.59
C ARG A 110 11.80 -7.12 -1.39
N VAL A 111 13.01 -6.89 -0.91
CA VAL A 111 13.98 -7.93 -0.56
C VAL A 111 13.77 -8.40 0.89
N ASN A 112 13.25 -7.53 1.74
CA ASN A 112 13.08 -7.77 3.17
C ASN A 112 11.60 -7.69 3.54
N ASP A 113 11.13 -8.69 4.29
CA ASP A 113 9.80 -8.69 4.90
C ASP A 113 9.62 -7.50 5.84
N ARG A 114 8.35 -7.09 6.00
CA ARG A 114 7.96 -5.99 6.88
C ARG A 114 7.10 -6.49 8.02
N ALA A 115 7.46 -6.09 9.23
CA ALA A 115 6.55 -6.11 10.36
C ALA A 115 5.54 -4.97 10.19
N HIS A 116 4.28 -5.24 10.51
CA HIS A 116 3.18 -4.29 10.41
C HIS A 116 2.65 -3.94 11.80
N PHE A 117 2.36 -2.67 12.03
CA PHE A 117 1.96 -2.12 13.31
C PHE A 117 0.64 -1.36 13.14
N ASN A 118 -0.18 -1.36 14.19
CA ASN A 118 -1.37 -0.53 14.22
C ASN A 118 -0.93 0.94 14.30
N CYS A 119 -1.21 1.72 13.25
CA CYS A 119 -0.77 3.10 13.16
C CYS A 119 -1.46 4.05 14.16
N PHE A 120 -2.50 3.59 14.85
CA PHE A 120 -3.16 4.31 15.94
C PHE A 120 -2.64 3.90 17.31
N ASP A 121 -1.82 2.85 17.38
CA ASP A 121 -1.14 2.47 18.60
C ASP A 121 0.05 3.39 18.86
N SER A 122 -0.06 4.15 19.94
CA SER A 122 0.93 5.13 20.33
C SER A 122 2.13 4.53 21.07
N THR A 123 2.10 3.23 21.36
CA THR A 123 3.21 2.44 21.93
C THR A 123 4.33 2.32 20.91
N PHE A 124 3.95 2.12 19.65
CA PHE A 124 4.84 1.80 18.57
C PHE A 124 5.33 3.07 17.84
N LYS A 125 6.18 3.88 18.49
CA LYS A 125 6.66 5.17 17.93
C LYS A 125 8.09 5.13 17.40
N VAL A 126 8.33 5.95 16.38
CA VAL A 126 9.65 6.23 15.83
C VAL A 126 9.95 7.71 15.98
N THR A 127 11.19 8.03 16.35
CA THR A 127 11.67 9.41 16.39
C THR A 127 12.71 9.67 15.31
N LEU A 128 12.43 10.64 14.45
CA LEU A 128 13.29 11.09 13.37
C LEU A 128 13.79 12.51 13.66
N MET A 129 15.09 12.73 13.45
CA MET A 129 15.66 14.06 13.32
C MET A 129 15.68 14.48 11.86
N LYS A 130 15.16 15.68 11.57
CA LYS A 130 15.06 16.21 10.22
C LYS A 130 15.39 17.70 10.19
N LYS A 131 16.16 18.14 9.20
CA LYS A 131 16.33 19.57 8.91
C LYS A 131 15.04 20.12 8.28
N VAL A 132 14.47 21.16 8.89
CA VAL A 132 13.22 21.78 8.44
C VAL A 132 13.48 23.22 8.02
N GLY A 133 13.09 23.54 6.78
CA GLY A 133 13.26 24.87 6.19
C GLY A 133 14.68 25.18 5.72
N LYS A 134 14.82 26.25 4.92
CA LYS A 134 16.11 26.67 4.33
C LYS A 134 17.12 27.16 5.38
N ILE A 135 16.63 27.72 6.49
CA ILE A 135 17.46 28.36 7.53
C ILE A 135 17.99 27.36 8.58
N GLY A 136 17.59 26.07 8.49
CA GLY A 136 18.39 24.97 9.05
C GLY A 136 18.14 24.56 10.50
N GLY A 137 16.94 24.79 11.04
CA GLY A 137 16.56 24.15 12.30
C GLY A 137 16.40 22.64 12.15
N VAL A 138 17.11 21.86 12.97
CA VAL A 138 16.86 20.41 13.10
C VAL A 138 15.68 20.23 14.04
N LYS A 139 14.62 19.56 13.57
CA LYS A 139 13.48 19.16 14.37
C LYS A 139 13.54 17.68 14.69
N LYS A 140 13.24 17.36 15.95
CA LYS A 140 12.95 16.02 16.43
C LYS A 140 11.45 15.78 16.30
N LEU A 141 11.05 14.78 15.53
CA LEU A 141 9.66 14.48 15.21
C LEU A 141 9.36 13.03 15.54
N SER A 142 8.30 12.76 16.30
CA SER A 142 7.93 11.41 16.73
C SER A 142 6.55 11.04 16.19
N PHE A 143 6.45 9.85 15.61
CA PHE A 143 5.24 9.38 14.92
C PHE A 143 4.98 7.90 15.20
N PRO A 144 3.70 7.48 15.19
CA PRO A 144 3.38 6.06 15.15
C PRO A 144 3.97 5.39 13.91
N LEU A 145 4.51 4.20 14.12
CA LEU A 145 5.00 3.33 13.07
C LEU A 145 3.83 2.61 12.40
N ILE A 146 3.96 2.41 11.10
CA ILE A 146 3.01 1.65 10.30
C ILE A 146 3.61 0.32 9.87
N ASP A 147 4.82 0.36 9.33
CA ASP A 147 5.54 -0.84 8.95
C ASP A 147 7.05 -0.62 9.03
N LEU A 148 7.80 -1.71 9.16
CA LEU A 148 9.26 -1.69 9.32
C LEU A 148 9.88 -2.94 8.72
N SER A 149 10.97 -2.76 7.98
CA SER A 149 11.92 -3.81 7.63
C SER A 149 13.34 -3.39 7.99
N MET A 150 14.31 -4.28 7.75
CA MET A 150 15.72 -3.95 7.90
C MET A 150 16.15 -2.74 7.05
N GLY A 151 15.50 -2.49 5.92
CA GLY A 151 15.93 -1.47 4.95
C GLY A 151 15.12 -0.17 4.99
N GLY A 152 14.08 -0.08 5.81
CA GLY A 152 13.24 1.11 5.85
C GLY A 152 12.00 0.96 6.71
N LEU A 153 11.23 2.03 6.80
CA LEU A 153 10.02 2.10 7.59
C LEU A 153 8.94 2.94 6.93
N ALA A 154 7.72 2.86 7.44
CA ALA A 154 6.65 3.79 7.15
C ALA A 154 6.06 4.33 8.46
N ILE A 155 5.79 5.63 8.51
CA ILE A 155 5.22 6.32 9.67
C ILE A 155 3.92 7.05 9.33
N HIS A 156 3.10 7.18 10.36
CA HIS A 156 1.84 7.92 10.36
C HIS A 156 2.06 9.40 10.66
N VAL A 157 1.80 10.27 9.70
CA VAL A 157 2.03 11.71 9.84
C VAL A 157 0.71 12.48 9.74
N PRO A 158 0.33 13.23 10.78
CA PRO A 158 -0.83 14.11 10.72
C PRO A 158 -0.71 15.18 9.62
N GLN A 159 -1.81 15.54 8.95
CA GLN A 159 -1.80 16.55 7.88
C GLN A 159 -1.06 17.85 8.25
N VAL A 160 -1.21 18.32 9.49
CA VAL A 160 -0.56 19.55 9.97
C VAL A 160 0.97 19.48 9.99
N GLN A 161 1.53 18.26 10.08
CA GLN A 161 2.98 18.00 10.08
C GLN A 161 3.49 17.49 8.73
N ALA A 162 2.61 17.05 7.83
CA ALA A 162 2.98 16.54 6.51
C ALA A 162 3.79 17.55 5.68
N LYS A 163 3.56 18.85 5.87
CA LYS A 163 4.32 19.95 5.25
C LYS A 163 5.84 19.92 5.52
N TYR A 164 6.30 19.11 6.48
CA TYR A 164 7.71 18.97 6.79
C TYR A 164 8.39 17.85 6.01
N PHE A 165 7.67 17.06 5.22
CA PHE A 165 8.20 15.89 4.53
C PHE A 165 8.12 16.07 3.02
N PHE A 166 9.27 16.05 2.36
CA PHE A 166 9.38 16.03 0.91
C PHE A 166 10.17 14.80 0.47
N ILE A 167 9.79 14.22 -0.67
CA ILE A 167 10.52 13.08 -1.25
C ILE A 167 11.98 13.50 -1.51
N GLY A 168 12.92 12.65 -1.12
CA GLY A 168 14.36 12.87 -1.21
C GLY A 168 14.97 13.55 0.01
N ASP A 169 14.18 14.09 0.94
CA ASP A 169 14.70 14.70 2.17
C ASP A 169 15.47 13.68 3.02
N GLN A 170 16.59 14.14 3.59
CA GLN A 170 17.39 13.37 4.54
C GLN A 170 16.77 13.39 5.93
N VAL A 171 16.75 12.23 6.58
CA VAL A 171 16.34 12.05 7.97
C VAL A 171 17.35 11.17 8.70
N THR A 172 17.42 11.34 10.01
CA THR A 172 18.20 10.49 10.90
C THR A 172 17.26 9.82 11.89
N LEU A 173 17.27 8.50 11.92
CA LEU A 173 16.58 7.70 12.93
C LEU A 173 17.34 7.82 14.26
N GLU A 174 16.68 8.41 15.25
CA GLU A 174 17.25 8.61 16.59
C GLU A 174 16.80 7.50 17.54
N ASP A 175 15.52 7.14 17.46
CA ASP A 175 14.88 6.22 18.38
C ASP A 175 13.82 5.39 17.65
N LEU A 176 13.81 4.09 17.95
CA LEU A 176 12.84 3.13 17.44
C LEU A 176 12.24 2.40 18.65
N PHE A 177 11.02 2.74 19.04
CA PHE A 177 10.32 2.17 20.21
C PHE A 177 11.02 2.38 21.55
N GLY A 178 11.62 3.55 21.77
CA GLY A 178 12.41 3.82 22.97
C GLY A 178 13.80 3.18 22.94
N ILE A 179 14.11 2.36 21.91
CA ILE A 179 15.44 1.82 21.68
C ILE A 179 16.23 2.87 20.90
N LYS A 180 17.14 3.54 21.63
CA LYS A 180 18.09 4.47 21.03
C LYS A 180 19.13 3.70 20.23
N SER A 181 19.28 4.06 18.97
CA SER A 181 20.33 3.48 18.16
C SER A 181 21.70 4.02 18.60
N LYS A 182 22.65 3.13 18.91
CA LYS A 182 24.04 3.53 19.25
C LYS A 182 24.77 4.17 18.07
N LYS A 183 24.34 3.86 16.83
CA LYS A 183 24.86 4.44 15.60
C LYS A 183 23.77 5.27 14.95
N SER A 184 24.13 6.44 14.43
CA SER A 184 23.23 7.25 13.62
C SER A 184 22.83 6.47 12.37
N ILE A 185 21.54 6.20 12.20
CA ILE A 185 21.01 5.55 11.00
C ILE A 185 20.36 6.64 10.16
N THR A 186 20.96 6.94 9.02
CA THR A 186 20.44 7.91 8.06
C THR A 186 19.54 7.23 7.04
N GLY A 187 18.64 8.01 6.46
CA GLY A 187 17.79 7.55 5.37
C GLY A 187 17.15 8.72 4.65
N LYS A 188 16.42 8.39 3.59
CA LYS A 188 15.72 9.38 2.76
C LYS A 188 14.22 9.11 2.75
N ILE A 189 13.44 10.18 2.69
CA ILE A 189 12.01 10.07 2.43
C ILE A 189 11.81 9.53 1.01
N TYR A 190 11.21 8.36 0.88
CA TYR A 190 11.00 7.69 -0.40
C TYR A 190 9.62 7.99 -1.00
N TYR A 191 8.58 8.10 -0.16
CA TYR A 191 7.25 8.52 -0.59
C TYR A 191 6.51 9.27 0.52
N VAL A 192 5.53 10.07 0.12
CA VAL A 192 4.60 10.79 1.00
C VAL A 192 3.20 10.65 0.39
N ASN A 193 2.41 9.70 0.89
CA ASN A 193 1.10 9.39 0.31
C ASN A 193 -0.02 9.83 1.26
N PRO A 194 -0.99 10.65 0.81
CA PRO A 194 -2.16 10.94 1.61
C PRO A 194 -3.04 9.71 1.75
N TYR A 195 -3.80 9.63 2.83
CA TYR A 195 -4.92 8.72 2.96
C TYR A 195 -5.95 9.31 3.91
N ASP A 196 -7.22 9.00 3.65
CA ASP A 196 -8.32 9.39 4.51
C ASP A 196 -8.64 8.25 5.48
N TYR A 197 -8.99 8.61 6.71
CA TYR A 197 -9.48 7.66 7.70
C TYR A 197 -10.65 8.28 8.48
N PHE A 198 -11.53 7.44 8.98
CA PHE A 198 -12.73 7.86 9.70
C PHE A 198 -12.49 7.74 11.20
N GLU A 199 -12.55 8.86 11.91
CA GLU A 199 -12.32 8.91 13.36
C GLU A 199 -13.32 9.88 13.99
N ASN A 200 -13.99 9.45 15.05
CA ASN A 200 -14.98 10.25 15.78
C ASN A 200 -16.05 10.89 14.87
N GLY A 201 -16.58 10.11 13.93
CA GLY A 201 -17.64 10.56 13.03
C GLY A 201 -17.18 11.51 11.91
N ARG A 202 -15.87 11.73 11.73
CA ARG A 202 -15.34 12.65 10.72
C ARG A 202 -14.23 12.01 9.89
N TYR A 203 -14.23 12.29 8.60
CA TYR A 203 -13.10 11.99 7.73
C TYR A 203 -11.94 12.94 8.06
N ARG A 204 -10.78 12.38 8.29
CA ARG A 204 -9.53 13.09 8.52
C ARG A 204 -8.52 12.66 7.48
N LYS A 205 -7.77 13.62 6.97
CA LYS A 205 -6.68 13.37 6.02
C LYS A 205 -5.39 13.24 6.79
N ASN A 206 -4.68 12.13 6.62
CA ASN A 206 -3.34 11.90 7.15
C ASN A 206 -2.41 11.44 6.04
N PHE A 207 -1.14 11.24 6.38
CA PHE A 207 -0.10 10.89 5.42
C PHE A 207 0.68 9.68 5.90
N ARG A 208 0.93 8.74 4.99
CA ARG A 208 1.92 7.68 5.16
C ARG A 208 3.22 8.17 4.56
N VAL A 209 4.26 8.28 5.38
CA VAL A 209 5.59 8.70 4.93
C VAL A 209 6.52 7.50 5.02
N GLY A 210 7.08 7.10 3.88
CA GLY A 210 8.06 6.02 3.79
C GLY A 210 9.48 6.55 3.86
N VAL A 211 10.32 5.91 4.67
CA VAL A 211 11.76 6.17 4.76
C VAL A 211 12.52 4.94 4.30
N VAL A 212 13.52 5.13 3.44
CA VAL A 212 14.50 4.09 3.09
C VAL A 212 15.82 4.46 3.76
N PHE A 213 16.39 3.51 4.50
CA PHE A 213 17.66 3.73 5.19
C PHE A 213 18.83 3.58 4.21
N ASP A 214 19.92 4.32 4.46
CA ASP A 214 21.16 4.23 3.67
C ASP A 214 21.91 2.90 3.92
N GLY A 215 21.52 2.16 4.97
CA GLY A 215 22.02 0.84 5.31
C GLY A 215 20.97 0.01 6.05
N LEU A 216 21.32 -1.22 6.44
CA LEU A 216 20.39 -2.07 7.18
C LEU A 216 20.37 -1.72 8.67
N LEU A 217 19.19 -1.84 9.29
CA LEU A 217 19.07 -1.82 10.74
C LEU A 217 19.93 -2.93 11.37
N PRO A 218 20.56 -2.68 12.53
CA PRO A 218 21.27 -3.72 13.25
C PRO A 218 20.32 -4.88 13.61
N LEU A 219 20.76 -6.11 13.40
CA LEU A 219 19.95 -7.31 13.66
C LEU A 219 19.44 -7.37 15.11
N ALA A 220 20.22 -6.85 16.06
CA ALA A 220 19.81 -6.76 17.46
C ALA A 220 18.51 -5.95 17.63
N VAL A 221 18.39 -4.82 16.92
CA VAL A 221 17.18 -4.01 16.92
C VAL A 221 16.02 -4.83 16.35
N VAL A 222 16.20 -5.46 15.20
CA VAL A 222 15.14 -6.27 14.55
C VAL A 222 14.67 -7.42 15.45
N ASN A 223 15.59 -8.13 16.09
CA ASN A 223 15.28 -9.25 16.98
C ASN A 223 14.49 -8.79 18.22
N GLU A 224 14.81 -7.62 18.75
CA GLU A 224 14.07 -7.04 19.88
C GLU A 224 12.63 -6.70 19.50
N LEU A 225 12.40 -6.33 18.24
CA LEU A 225 11.05 -6.06 17.73
C LEU A 225 10.22 -7.29 17.52
N GLN A 226 10.82 -8.36 17.01
CA GLN A 226 10.13 -9.64 16.87
C GLN A 226 9.65 -10.15 18.24
N LYS A 227 10.51 -10.07 19.26
CA LYS A 227 10.13 -10.46 20.63
C LYS A 227 8.95 -9.69 21.19
N ASN A 228 8.84 -8.39 20.91
CA ASN A 228 7.72 -7.58 21.39
C ASN A 228 6.43 -7.85 20.61
N LEU A 229 6.53 -8.26 19.33
CA LEU A 229 5.37 -8.62 18.52
C LEU A 229 4.81 -10.01 18.85
N ASP A 230 5.65 -10.92 19.34
CA ASP A 230 5.25 -12.29 19.70
C ASP A 230 4.62 -12.39 21.11
N GLN A 231 4.57 -11.28 21.86
CA GLN A 231 4.01 -11.23 23.21
C GLN A 231 2.55 -10.74 23.27
N ASP A 232 2.00 -10.29 22.15
CA ASP A 232 0.60 -9.87 21.96
C ASP A 232 -0.19 -10.90 21.15
#